data_AF-A0A3C0U585-F1
#
_entry.id   AF-A0A3C0U585-F1
#
_cell.length_a   1.000
_cell.length_b   1.000
_cell.length_c   1.000
_cell.angle_alpha   90.00
_cell.angle_beta   90.00
_cell.angle_gamma   90.00
#
_symmetry.space_group_name_H-M   'P 1'
#
loop_
_entity.id
_entity.type
_entity.pdbx_description
1 polymer ?
#
loop_
_entity_poly.entity_id
_entity_poly.type
_entity_poly.pdbx_seq_one_letter_code
_entity_poly.pdbx_strand_id
1 'polypeptide(L)'
;EAKEALLSFKVLNIGDRYSLVEIDLHTGRHHQIRAQFSAIGHPVKGDVKYGARRGERDKSICLHSRNLTFEHPTTKELVNIIAKTPSTFDPFIKNVLGS
;
A
#
# COMPACT_ATOMS: atom_id res chain seq x y z
N GLU A 1 -25.75 1.23 5.38
CA GLU A 1 -25.09 2.55 5.34
C GLU A 1 -23.61 2.39 5.03
N ALA A 2 -23.07 3.20 4.12
CA ALA A 2 -21.63 3.20 3.85
C ALA A 2 -20.92 4.01 4.94
N LYS A 3 -20.02 3.35 5.68
CA LYS A 3 -19.18 4.03 6.67
C LYS A 3 -18.08 4.79 5.95
N GLU A 4 -17.74 5.98 6.43
CA GLU A 4 -16.67 6.80 5.89
C GLU A 4 -15.35 6.03 5.81
N ALA A 5 -14.66 6.19 4.67
CA ALA A 5 -13.38 5.59 4.36
C ALA A 5 -12.46 6.66 3.74
N LEU A 6 -11.47 7.12 4.49
CA LEU A 6 -10.58 8.21 4.10
C LEU A 6 -9.11 7.75 4.15
N LEU A 7 -8.37 8.07 3.09
CA LEU A 7 -6.92 7.93 3.00
C LEU A 7 -6.35 9.09 2.20
N SER A 8 -5.09 9.42 2.44
CA SER A 8 -4.29 10.28 1.57
C SER A 8 -3.21 9.44 0.90
N PHE A 9 -2.75 9.88 -0.26
CA PHE A 9 -1.67 9.19 -0.95
C PHE A 9 -0.72 10.17 -1.62
N LYS A 10 0.53 9.74 -1.77
CA LYS A 10 1.58 10.46 -2.48
C LYS A 10 2.23 9.52 -3.48
N VAL A 11 2.31 9.96 -4.73
CA VAL A 11 3.06 9.21 -5.76
C VAL A 11 4.54 9.44 -5.50
N LEU A 12 5.25 8.37 -5.13
CA LEU A 12 6.69 8.40 -4.92
C LEU A 12 7.44 8.23 -6.23
N ASN A 13 6.86 7.50 -7.19
CA ASN A 13 7.46 7.27 -8.49
C ASN A 13 6.44 6.77 -9.52
N ILE A 14 6.77 6.93 -10.80
CA ILE A 14 5.96 6.51 -11.94
C ILE A 14 6.88 5.79 -12.94
N GLY A 15 6.62 4.52 -13.21
CA GLY A 15 7.19 3.79 -14.34
C GLY A 15 6.15 3.55 -15.44
N ASP A 16 6.54 2.88 -16.51
CA ASP A 16 5.72 2.69 -17.72
C ASP A 16 4.36 2.01 -17.48
N ARG A 17 4.29 1.12 -16.48
CA ARG A 17 3.10 0.30 -16.21
C ARG A 17 2.55 0.42 -14.80
N TYR A 18 3.33 0.93 -13.87
CA TYR A 18 2.99 0.96 -12.45
C TYR A 18 3.56 2.22 -11.80
N SER A 19 2.86 2.72 -10.79
CA SER A 19 3.34 3.79 -9.92
C SER A 19 3.60 3.25 -8.52
N LEU A 20 4.66 3.74 -7.87
CA LEU A 20 4.89 3.51 -6.45
C LEU A 20 4.19 4.61 -5.67
N VAL A 21 3.33 4.22 -4.74
CA VAL A 21 2.49 5.14 -3.98
C VAL A 21 2.65 4.89 -2.50
N GLU A 22 2.88 5.96 -1.75
CA GLU A 22 2.80 6.00 -0.29
C GLU A 22 1.37 6.35 0.11
N ILE A 23 0.85 5.67 1.14
CA ILE A 23 -0.54 5.78 1.55
C ILE A 23 -0.59 6.00 3.05
N ASP A 24 -1.30 7.06 3.45
CA ASP A 24 -1.63 7.35 4.84
C ASP A 24 -3.11 7.05 5.08
N LEU A 25 -3.38 6.12 5.99
CA LEU A 25 -4.73 5.74 6.37
C LEU A 25 -5.28 6.65 7.48
N HIS A 26 -6.36 7.37 7.19
CA HIS A 26 -7.12 8.11 8.20
C HIS A 26 -8.22 7.25 8.83
N THR A 27 -8.64 6.20 8.11
CA THR A 27 -9.56 5.17 8.59
C THR A 27 -9.06 3.78 8.23
N GLY A 28 -9.51 2.75 8.95
CA GLY A 28 -9.07 1.36 8.76
C GLY A 28 -10.18 0.40 8.31
N ARG A 29 -10.89 0.69 7.20
CA ARG A 29 -11.95 -0.21 6.70
C ARG A 29 -11.36 -1.46 6.04
N HIS A 30 -12.12 -2.55 6.07
CA HIS A 30 -11.70 -3.82 5.47
C HIS A 30 -11.43 -3.62 3.97
N HIS A 31 -10.20 -3.94 3.53
CA HIS A 31 -9.73 -3.74 2.14
C HIS A 31 -9.82 -2.30 1.62
N GLN A 32 -9.83 -1.29 2.49
CA GLN A 32 -10.03 0.11 2.10
C GLN A 32 -9.14 0.55 0.94
N ILE A 33 -7.83 0.38 1.07
CA ILE A 33 -6.85 0.75 0.04
C ILE A 33 -7.18 0.07 -1.29
N ARG A 34 -7.38 -1.24 -1.26
CA ARG A 34 -7.62 -2.08 -2.44
C ARG A 34 -8.87 -1.65 -3.20
N ALA A 35 -9.96 -1.40 -2.47
CA ALA A 35 -11.22 -0.97 -3.05
C ALA A 35 -11.14 0.45 -3.61
N GLN A 36 -10.55 1.39 -2.88
CA GLN A 36 -10.47 2.80 -3.31
C GLN A 36 -9.57 2.97 -4.54
N PHE A 37 -8.39 2.33 -4.55
CA PHE A 37 -7.48 2.38 -5.69
C PHE A 37 -8.07 1.72 -6.94
N SER A 38 -8.81 0.62 -6.77
CA SER A 38 -9.58 -0.01 -7.86
C SER A 38 -10.66 0.92 -8.41
N ALA A 39 -11.43 1.58 -7.53
CA ALA A 39 -12.51 2.48 -7.93
C ALA A 39 -12.04 3.69 -8.74
N ILE A 40 -10.82 4.18 -8.51
CA ILE A 40 -10.20 5.26 -9.29
C ILE A 40 -9.44 4.76 -10.54
N GLY A 41 -9.53 3.47 -10.87
CA GLY A 41 -8.91 2.88 -12.07
C GLY A 41 -7.43 2.48 -11.92
N HIS A 42 -6.88 2.52 -10.70
CA HIS A 42 -5.49 2.18 -10.40
C HIS A 42 -5.38 1.00 -9.43
N PRO A 43 -5.87 -0.21 -9.78
CA PRO A 43 -5.91 -1.34 -8.86
C PRO A 43 -4.52 -1.76 -8.39
N VAL A 44 -4.44 -2.23 -7.14
CA VAL A 44 -3.18 -2.68 -6.55
C VAL A 44 -2.65 -3.89 -7.32
N LYS A 45 -1.36 -3.87 -7.66
CA LYS A 45 -0.72 -4.97 -8.37
C LYS A 45 -0.84 -6.30 -7.61
N GLY A 46 -1.12 -7.38 -8.35
CA GLY A 46 -1.37 -8.72 -7.78
C GLY A 46 -2.79 -8.93 -7.26
N ASP A 47 -3.58 -7.85 -7.10
CA ASP A 47 -4.92 -7.91 -6.54
C ASP A 47 -6.01 -8.22 -7.58
N VAL A 48 -6.08 -9.49 -8.01
CA VAL A 48 -7.07 -9.95 -8.99
C VAL A 48 -8.50 -9.69 -8.52
N LYS A 49 -8.76 -9.78 -7.21
CA LYS A 49 -10.09 -9.55 -6.63
C LYS A 49 -10.60 -8.12 -6.87
N TYR A 50 -9.69 -7.14 -6.92
CA TYR A 50 -10.02 -5.73 -7.13
C TYR A 50 -9.53 -5.22 -8.48
N GLY A 51 -9.41 -6.08 -9.49
CA GLY A 51 -9.25 -5.66 -10.89
C GLY A 51 -7.81 -5.57 -11.41
N ALA A 52 -6.82 -6.10 -10.69
CA ALA A 52 -5.49 -6.27 -11.28
C ALA A 52 -5.53 -7.26 -12.44
N ARG A 53 -4.95 -6.89 -13.59
CA ARG A 53 -4.94 -7.72 -14.81
C ARG A 53 -4.21 -9.05 -14.63
N ARG A 54 -3.25 -9.12 -13.71
CA ARG A 54 -2.42 -10.30 -13.45
C ARG A 54 -2.23 -10.44 -11.94
N GLY A 55 -2.38 -11.67 -11.46
CA GLY A 55 -1.95 -12.06 -10.11
C GLY A 55 -0.45 -12.37 -10.08
N GLU A 56 0.14 -12.29 -8.90
CA GLU A 56 1.51 -12.78 -8.67
C GLU A 56 1.53 -14.30 -8.49
N ARG A 57 2.67 -14.94 -8.79
CA ARG A 57 2.81 -16.42 -8.73
C ARG A 57 2.55 -16.98 -7.33
N ASP A 58 2.96 -16.22 -6.31
CA ASP A 58 2.76 -16.52 -4.90
C ASP A 58 1.40 -16.02 -4.37
N LYS A 59 0.54 -15.48 -5.24
CA LYS A 59 -0.75 -14.85 -4.91
C LYS A 59 -0.62 -13.64 -3.97
N SER A 60 0.58 -13.07 -3.85
CA SER A 60 0.80 -11.86 -3.08
C SER A 60 0.14 -10.65 -3.73
N ILE A 61 -0.13 -9.66 -2.90
CA ILE A 61 -0.59 -8.34 -3.33
C ILE A 61 0.56 -7.38 -3.02
N CYS A 62 0.89 -6.49 -3.96
CA CYS A 62 1.91 -5.47 -3.78
C CYS A 62 1.42 -4.33 -2.88
N LEU A 63 1.12 -4.66 -1.63
CA LEU A 63 0.70 -3.75 -0.57
C LEU A 63 1.46 -4.12 0.71
N HIS A 64 2.15 -3.15 1.31
CA HIS A 64 3.00 -3.39 2.46
C HIS A 64 2.80 -2.31 3.53
N SER A 65 2.53 -2.74 4.76
CA SER A 65 2.51 -1.85 5.91
C SER A 65 3.95 -1.51 6.32
N ARG A 66 4.45 -0.37 5.84
CA ARG A 66 5.85 0.06 6.03
C ARG A 66 6.10 0.71 7.38
N ASN A 67 5.17 1.53 7.84
CA ASN A 67 5.32 2.33 9.06
C ASN A 67 4.07 2.17 9.94
N LEU A 68 4.27 1.94 11.23
CA LEU A 68 3.24 2.01 12.25
C LEU A 68 3.74 2.90 13.39
N THR A 69 3.05 4.01 13.61
CA THR A 69 3.28 4.91 14.74
C THR A 69 2.07 4.91 15.66
N PHE A 70 2.29 4.71 16.96
CA PHE A 70 1.23 4.71 17.97
C PHE A 70 1.77 5.09 19.35
N GLU A 71 0.90 5.56 20.22
CA GLU A 71 1.22 5.76 21.63
C GLU A 71 1.24 4.41 22.35
N HIS A 72 2.35 4.09 23.02
CA HIS A 72 2.45 2.85 23.79
C HIS A 72 1.38 2.85 24.91
N PRO A 73 0.57 1.79 25.03
CA PRO A 73 -0.60 1.81 25.92
C PRO A 73 -0.24 2.06 27.39
N THR A 74 0.88 1.51 27.84
CA THR A 74 1.40 1.64 29.21
C THR A 74 2.33 2.84 29.42
N THR A 75 3.43 2.95 28.65
CA THR A 75 4.46 3.99 28.87
C THR A 75 4.05 5.36 28.37
N LYS A 76 3.02 5.49 27.53
CA LYS A 76 2.57 6.75 26.91
C LYS A 76 3.60 7.39 25.97
N GLU A 77 4.68 6.68 25.67
CA GLU A 77 5.70 7.11 24.73
C GLU A 77 5.26 6.83 23.29
N LEU A 78 5.70 7.68 22.37
CA LEU A 78 5.45 7.48 20.96
C LEU A 78 6.36 6.38 20.42
N VAL A 79 5.77 5.27 19.98
CA VAL A 79 6.48 4.14 19.36
C VAL A 79 6.32 4.23 17.86
N ASN A 80 7.45 4.15 17.16
CA ASN A 80 7.51 4.12 15.70
C ASN A 80 8.20 2.82 15.24
N ILE A 81 7.47 1.99 14.48
CA ILE A 81 7.96 0.72 13.95
C ILE A 81 8.01 0.82 12.43
N ILE A 82 9.20 0.59 11.88
CA ILE A 82 9.45 0.66 10.44
C ILE A 82 9.82 -0.74 9.90
N ALA A 83 8.89 -1.38 9.18
CA ALA A 83 9.04 -2.72 8.63
C ALA A 83 9.81 -2.68 7.30
N LYS A 84 10.93 -3.40 7.17
CA LYS A 84 11.72 -3.43 5.93
C LYS A 84 10.86 -3.86 4.74
N THR A 85 11.05 -3.18 3.62
CA THR A 85 10.34 -3.51 2.39
C THR A 85 10.64 -4.96 1.97
N PRO A 86 9.64 -5.76 1.57
CA PRO A 86 9.87 -7.13 1.13
C PRO A 86 10.75 -7.18 -0.12
N SER A 87 11.73 -8.08 -0.14
CA SER A 87 12.60 -8.29 -1.32
C SER A 87 11.84 -8.76 -2.56
N THR A 88 10.63 -9.33 -2.38
CA THR A 88 9.73 -9.67 -3.49
C THR A 88 9.25 -8.44 -4.27
N PHE A 89 9.39 -7.23 -3.72
CA PHE A 89 9.03 -5.98 -4.39
C PHE A 89 10.22 -5.38 -5.17
N ASP A 90 11.42 -5.93 -5.06
CA ASP A 90 12.66 -5.44 -5.70
C ASP A 90 12.53 -5.15 -7.20
N PRO A 91 11.87 -6.00 -8.03
CA PRO A 91 11.73 -5.70 -9.45
C PRO A 91 10.95 -4.40 -9.73
N PHE A 92 10.17 -3.91 -8.75
CA PHE A 92 9.36 -2.69 -8.88
C PHE A 92 10.04 -1.50 -8.23
N ILE A 93 10.80 -1.71 -7.16
CA ILE A 93 11.54 -0.65 -6.48
C ILE A 93 12.81 -0.26 -7.25
N LYS A 94 13.52 -1.23 -7.85
CA LYS A 94 14.74 -0.94 -8.63
C LYS A 94 14.47 -0.22 -9.95
N ASN A 95 13.36 -0.55 -10.63
CA ASN A 95 12.94 0.15 -11.85
C ASN A 95 12.38 1.55 -11.58
N VAL A 96 12.02 1.84 -10.33
CA VAL A 96 11.48 3.11 -9.85
C VAL A 96 12.59 4.02 -9.35
N LEU A 97 13.57 3.49 -8.61
CA LEU A 97 14.62 4.31 -8.01
C LEU A 97 15.71 4.77 -8.98
N GLY A 98 15.73 4.28 -10.23
CA GLY A 98 16.62 4.77 -11.29
C GLY A 98 18.10 4.80 -10.87
N SER A 99 18.82 3.71 -11.17
CA SER A 99 20.24 3.44 -10.86
C SER A 99 20.50 2.85 -9.48
#